data_AF-A0A821Z3Q6-F1
#
_entry.id   AF-A0A821Z3Q6-F1
#
_cell.length_a   1.000
_cell.length_b   1.000
_cell.length_c   1.000
_cell.angle_alpha   90.00
_cell.angle_beta   90.00
_cell.angle_gamma   90.00
#
_symmetry.space_group_name_H-M   'P 1'
#
loop_
_entity.id
_entity.type
_entity.pdbx_description
1 polymer ?
#
loop_
_entity_poly.entity_id
_entity_poly.type
_entity_poly.pdbx_seq_one_letter_code
_entity_poly.pdbx_strand_id
1 'polypeptide(L)'
;MIRTVLVTGAAQGIGRAIAIRLAKDGFNVAVNDIEANSSKLQKSQQEIEQIGQKSISIIADVSINESVEKMMQEVAQKLGSLDVLVANAGIGDSKLLLDTTVEDWDRVFAVNMRGVFLCYKEAAKIMIKQGTGGKIIGACSNAGYRPTPTIGAYSATKWSVRGLTQAAAIEWAPYNITVNTYCPGITMTSLGETLLEGLANFHGKTKDDVTEDFVKATPLGRIGDPDDVANLAKNTTPNSHTDSTSDNNIITWIIVGNIQSGCCRVGDRCLIMPNRTFVEVTNIYDDLIPLLRLYLTRDIGTSPSDSSSLGVFHL
;
A
#
# COMPACT_ATOMS: atom_id res chain seq x y z
N MET A 1 9.09 4.38 24.32
CA MET A 1 8.28 3.15 24.24
C MET A 1 8.71 2.41 22.97
N ILE A 2 8.96 1.10 23.05
CA ILE A 2 9.28 0.29 21.86
C ILE A 2 8.00 0.18 21.04
N ARG A 3 8.08 0.39 19.73
CA ARG A 3 6.92 0.43 18.82
C ARG A 3 6.86 -0.85 17.99
N THR A 4 5.65 -1.26 17.64
CA THR A 4 5.38 -2.47 16.88
C THR A 4 4.91 -2.13 15.48
N VAL A 5 5.49 -2.78 14.47
CA VAL A 5 5.01 -2.74 13.08
C VAL A 5 4.59 -4.12 12.61
N LEU A 6 3.48 -4.19 11.87
CA LEU A 6 3.12 -5.36 11.05
C LEU A 6 3.39 -5.05 9.58
N VAL A 7 4.12 -5.93 8.89
CA VAL A 7 4.31 -5.88 7.44
C VAL A 7 3.72 -7.15 6.81
N THR A 8 2.76 -6.98 5.91
CA THR A 8 2.15 -8.09 5.14
C THR A 8 2.92 -8.33 3.84
N GLY A 9 2.97 -9.57 3.35
CA GLY A 9 3.76 -9.92 2.17
C GLY A 9 5.27 -9.72 2.41
N ALA A 10 5.72 -10.02 3.63
CA ALA A 10 7.05 -9.69 4.13
C ALA A 10 8.08 -10.81 3.94
N ALA A 11 7.74 -11.91 3.25
CA ALA A 11 8.69 -12.99 3.01
C ALA A 11 9.75 -12.66 1.94
N GLN A 12 9.49 -11.69 1.07
CA GLN A 12 10.38 -11.32 -0.03
C GLN A 12 10.16 -9.89 -0.55
N GLY A 13 11.01 -9.47 -1.49
CA GLY A 13 10.85 -8.21 -2.22
C GLY A 13 10.74 -6.98 -1.33
N ILE A 14 9.84 -6.06 -1.71
CA ILE A 14 9.60 -4.78 -1.02
C ILE A 14 9.18 -5.01 0.44
N GLY A 15 8.28 -5.95 0.72
CA GLY A 15 7.80 -6.21 2.08
C GLY A 15 8.93 -6.63 3.02
N ARG A 16 9.78 -7.56 2.58
CA ARG A 16 10.97 -7.97 3.36
C ARG A 16 11.92 -6.79 3.59
N ALA A 17 12.22 -6.01 2.55
CA ALA A 17 13.10 -4.85 2.66
C ALA A 17 12.57 -3.81 3.66
N ILE A 18 11.26 -3.51 3.61
CA ILE A 18 10.59 -2.63 4.57
C ILE A 18 10.69 -3.19 6.00
N ALA A 19 10.41 -4.48 6.20
CA ALA A 19 10.46 -5.12 7.51
C ALA A 19 11.86 -5.04 8.13
N ILE A 20 12.91 -5.39 7.38
CA ILE A 20 14.31 -5.30 7.82
C ILE A 20 14.70 -3.85 8.12
N ARG A 21 14.25 -2.90 7.30
CA ARG A 21 14.54 -1.50 7.55
C ARG A 21 13.89 -1.01 8.84
N LEU A 22 12.60 -1.27 9.03
CA LEU A 22 11.92 -0.82 10.25
C LEU A 22 12.49 -1.50 11.50
N ALA A 23 12.98 -2.74 11.40
CA ALA A 23 13.77 -3.34 12.47
C ALA A 23 15.05 -2.53 12.78
N LYS A 24 15.83 -2.13 11.77
CA LYS A 24 17.02 -1.26 11.95
C LYS A 24 16.66 0.09 12.56
N ASP A 25 15.44 0.58 12.35
CA ASP A 25 14.92 1.81 12.95
C ASP A 25 14.36 1.59 14.38
N GLY A 26 14.49 0.37 14.93
CA GLY A 26 14.20 0.05 16.34
C GLY A 26 12.77 -0.43 16.63
N PHE A 27 12.03 -0.87 15.61
CA PHE A 27 10.70 -1.46 15.82
C PHE A 27 10.78 -2.95 16.14
N ASN A 28 9.86 -3.43 16.98
CA ASN A 28 9.46 -4.83 16.97
C ASN A 28 8.66 -5.10 15.70
N VAL A 29 8.92 -6.21 15.01
CA VAL A 29 8.35 -6.46 13.68
C VAL A 29 7.54 -7.75 13.68
N ALA A 30 6.26 -7.65 13.35
CA ALA A 30 5.49 -8.80 12.88
C ALA A 30 5.62 -8.90 11.35
N VAL A 31 6.05 -10.05 10.86
CA VAL A 31 6.11 -10.36 9.43
C VAL A 31 5.01 -11.35 9.08
N ASN A 32 4.24 -11.04 8.03
CA ASN A 32 3.19 -11.92 7.53
C ASN A 32 3.43 -12.30 6.07
N ASP A 33 3.10 -13.55 5.74
CA ASP A 33 2.94 -14.03 4.37
C ASP A 33 2.04 -15.28 4.34
N ILE A 34 1.77 -15.81 3.16
CA ILE A 34 1.01 -17.05 2.98
C ILE A 34 1.86 -18.30 3.26
N GLU A 35 1.22 -19.44 3.52
CA GLU A 35 1.89 -20.71 3.85
C GLU A 35 2.91 -21.12 2.79
N ALA A 36 2.61 -20.90 1.50
CA ALA A 36 3.53 -21.21 0.40
C ALA A 36 4.90 -20.49 0.52
N ASN A 37 4.96 -19.39 1.28
CA ASN A 37 6.17 -18.61 1.53
C ASN A 37 6.74 -18.81 2.94
N SER A 38 6.25 -19.77 3.73
CA SER A 38 6.60 -19.94 5.15
C SER A 38 8.12 -20.04 5.39
N SER A 39 8.85 -20.78 4.55
CA SER A 39 10.32 -20.86 4.64
C SER A 39 11.01 -19.50 4.44
N LYS A 40 10.56 -18.70 3.47
CA LYS A 40 11.10 -17.36 3.21
C LYS A 40 10.72 -16.36 4.31
N LEU A 41 9.52 -16.52 4.88
CA LEU A 41 9.05 -15.72 5.99
C LEU A 41 9.88 -15.96 7.25
N GLN A 42 10.17 -17.22 7.56
CA GLN A 42 11.05 -17.59 8.68
C GLN A 42 12.46 -17.01 8.52
N LYS A 43 13.02 -17.01 7.31
CA LYS A 43 14.31 -16.35 7.03
C LYS A 43 14.24 -14.85 7.30
N SER A 44 13.16 -14.19 6.88
CA SER A 44 12.96 -12.75 7.13
C SER A 44 12.86 -12.44 8.63
N GLN A 45 12.17 -13.29 9.40
CA GLN A 45 12.14 -13.20 10.86
C GLN A 45 13.54 -13.33 11.47
N GLN A 46 14.30 -14.37 11.09
CA GLN A 46 15.64 -14.63 11.60
C GLN A 46 16.61 -13.46 11.33
N GLU A 47 16.53 -12.85 10.16
CA GLU A 47 17.36 -11.69 9.82
C GLU A 47 17.03 -10.47 10.70
N ILE A 48 15.75 -10.26 11.03
CA ILE A 48 15.33 -9.21 11.96
C ILE A 48 15.86 -9.48 13.37
N GLU A 49 15.79 -10.74 13.82
CA GLU A 49 16.31 -11.16 15.12
C GLU A 49 17.84 -11.01 15.21
N GLN A 50 18.56 -11.26 14.11
CA GLN A 50 20.01 -11.01 14.00
C GLN A 50 20.38 -9.53 14.11
N ILE A 51 19.47 -8.61 13.78
CA ILE A 51 19.62 -7.16 13.99
C ILE A 51 19.39 -6.78 15.48
N GLY A 52 18.92 -7.72 16.30
CA GLY A 52 18.65 -7.53 17.73
C GLY A 52 17.25 -7.02 18.05
N GLN A 53 16.34 -6.99 17.07
CA GLN A 53 14.94 -6.66 17.29
C GLN A 53 14.08 -7.90 17.50
N LYS A 54 13.00 -7.77 18.29
CA LYS A 54 12.02 -8.83 18.44
C LYS A 54 11.20 -8.95 17.16
N SER A 55 11.04 -10.19 16.68
CA SER A 55 10.21 -10.48 15.51
C SER A 55 9.28 -11.67 15.76
N ILE A 56 8.13 -11.68 15.09
CA ILE A 56 7.26 -12.85 14.99
C ILE A 56 6.85 -13.05 13.53
N SER A 57 6.78 -14.30 13.08
CA SER A 57 6.17 -14.66 11.79
C SER A 57 4.75 -15.16 11.99
N ILE A 58 3.84 -14.72 11.11
CA ILE A 58 2.42 -15.12 11.14
C ILE A 58 2.00 -15.55 9.73
N ILE A 59 1.56 -16.80 9.61
CA ILE A 59 0.95 -17.29 8.37
C ILE A 59 -0.52 -16.86 8.33
N ALA A 60 -0.85 -16.02 7.36
CA ALA A 60 -2.22 -15.58 7.12
C ALA A 60 -2.40 -15.12 5.68
N ASP A 61 -3.57 -15.41 5.11
CA ASP A 61 -3.98 -14.92 3.79
C ASP A 61 -4.80 -13.63 3.96
N VAL A 62 -4.23 -12.52 3.49
CA VAL A 62 -4.87 -11.20 3.62
C VAL A 62 -6.22 -11.12 2.91
N SER A 63 -6.49 -11.99 1.93
CA SER A 63 -7.76 -12.00 1.20
C SER A 63 -8.92 -12.61 2.00
N ILE A 64 -8.64 -13.21 3.17
CA ILE A 64 -9.61 -13.93 4.02
C ILE A 64 -9.83 -13.14 5.33
N ASN A 65 -11.07 -12.69 5.58
CA ASN A 65 -11.43 -11.87 6.74
C ASN A 65 -10.98 -12.49 8.08
N GLU A 66 -11.36 -13.74 8.33
CA GLU A 66 -11.02 -14.43 9.59
C GLU A 66 -9.51 -14.60 9.78
N SER A 67 -8.76 -14.74 8.68
CA SER A 67 -7.30 -14.86 8.72
C SER A 67 -6.66 -13.54 9.13
N VAL A 68 -7.14 -12.41 8.59
CA VAL A 68 -6.69 -11.06 8.97
C VAL A 68 -7.03 -10.73 10.42
N GLU A 69 -8.25 -11.04 10.86
CA GLU A 69 -8.67 -10.81 12.25
C GLU A 69 -7.76 -11.56 13.24
N LYS A 70 -7.51 -12.85 12.99
CA LYS A 70 -6.60 -13.67 13.82
C LYS A 70 -5.17 -13.14 13.80
N MET A 71 -4.64 -12.79 12.63
CA MET A 71 -3.31 -12.21 12.49
C MET A 71 -3.16 -10.94 13.33
N MET A 72 -4.11 -10.02 13.25
CA MET A 72 -4.06 -8.74 13.97
C MET A 72 -4.15 -8.93 15.48
N GLN A 73 -5.00 -9.84 15.95
CA GLN A 73 -5.09 -10.20 17.37
C GLN A 73 -3.78 -10.80 17.88
N GLU A 74 -3.16 -11.69 17.09
CA GLU A 74 -1.90 -12.32 17.44
C GLU A 74 -0.75 -11.30 17.55
N VAL A 75 -0.68 -10.33 16.65
CA VAL A 75 0.29 -9.21 16.74
C VAL A 75 0.10 -8.45 18.04
N ALA A 76 -1.13 -7.99 18.32
CA ALA A 76 -1.42 -7.21 19.52
C ALA A 76 -1.12 -8.01 20.80
N GLN A 77 -1.39 -9.31 20.82
CA GLN A 77 -1.13 -10.17 21.98
C GLN A 77 0.36 -10.44 22.19
N LYS A 78 1.11 -10.77 21.12
CA LYS A 78 2.51 -11.22 21.23
C LYS A 78 3.51 -10.07 21.31
N LEU A 79 3.20 -8.94 20.67
CA LEU A 79 4.07 -7.75 20.64
C LEU A 79 3.56 -6.61 21.53
N GLY A 80 2.32 -6.69 22.03
CA GLY A 80 1.75 -5.79 23.03
C GLY A 80 1.09 -4.52 22.47
N SER A 81 1.39 -4.17 21.22
CA SER A 81 0.80 -3.03 20.52
C SER A 81 0.79 -3.27 19.01
N LEU A 82 0.05 -2.42 18.28
CA LEU A 82 0.22 -2.19 16.86
C LEU A 82 0.28 -0.68 16.62
N ASP A 83 1.46 -0.17 16.26
CA ASP A 83 1.70 1.26 16.07
C ASP A 83 1.76 1.62 14.58
N VAL A 84 2.25 0.69 13.75
CA VAL A 84 2.36 0.84 12.30
C VAL A 84 1.85 -0.41 11.58
N LEU A 85 1.00 -0.21 10.57
CA LEU A 85 0.67 -1.25 9.60
C LEU A 85 1.27 -0.88 8.24
N VAL A 86 1.96 -1.84 7.62
CA VAL A 86 2.32 -1.80 6.20
C VAL A 86 1.55 -2.90 5.47
N ALA A 87 0.44 -2.52 4.82
CA ALA A 87 -0.35 -3.39 3.96
C ALA A 87 0.33 -3.52 2.59
N ASN A 88 1.41 -4.31 2.54
CA ASN A 88 2.26 -4.50 1.36
C ASN A 88 1.85 -5.69 0.48
N ALA A 89 1.21 -6.72 1.04
CA ALA A 89 0.85 -7.92 0.28
C ALA A 89 0.08 -7.57 -1.00
N GLY A 90 0.50 -8.15 -2.12
CA GLY A 90 -0.10 -7.92 -3.42
C GLY A 90 0.41 -8.89 -4.47
N ILE A 91 -0.46 -9.16 -5.44
CA ILE A 91 -0.20 -10.00 -6.61
C ILE A 91 -0.51 -9.21 -7.88
N GLY A 92 -0.03 -9.68 -9.01
CA GLY A 92 -0.39 -9.10 -10.30
C GLY A 92 -0.07 -10.09 -11.40
N ASP A 93 -0.88 -10.04 -12.44
CA ASP A 93 -0.72 -10.82 -13.65
C ASP A 93 -0.57 -9.87 -14.83
N SER A 94 0.04 -10.38 -15.89
CA SER A 94 0.12 -9.66 -17.16
C SER A 94 -0.81 -10.31 -18.19
N LYS A 95 -2.03 -9.76 -18.32
CA LYS A 95 -3.05 -10.16 -19.29
C LYS A 95 -3.77 -8.94 -19.85
N LEU A 96 -4.14 -8.98 -21.13
CA LEU A 96 -5.04 -7.97 -21.69
C LEU A 96 -6.42 -8.09 -21.04
N LEU A 97 -7.17 -6.98 -20.97
CA LEU A 97 -8.49 -6.98 -20.34
C LEU A 97 -9.47 -7.94 -21.02
N LEU A 98 -9.39 -8.10 -22.34
CA LEU A 98 -10.23 -9.05 -23.08
C LEU A 98 -9.93 -10.52 -22.76
N ASP A 99 -8.70 -10.80 -22.31
CA ASP A 99 -8.23 -12.14 -21.95
C ASP A 99 -8.24 -12.39 -20.43
N THR A 100 -8.63 -11.37 -19.65
CA THR A 100 -8.71 -11.46 -18.19
C THR A 100 -10.03 -12.15 -17.82
N THR A 101 -9.96 -13.32 -17.19
CA THR A 101 -11.17 -14.00 -16.73
C THR A 101 -11.72 -13.36 -15.45
N VAL A 102 -12.96 -13.69 -15.10
CA VAL A 102 -13.55 -13.23 -13.83
C VAL A 102 -12.77 -13.78 -12.64
N GLU A 103 -12.28 -15.00 -12.73
CA GLU A 103 -11.47 -15.62 -11.68
C GLU A 103 -10.12 -14.91 -11.49
N ASP A 104 -9.48 -14.49 -12.58
CA ASP A 104 -8.26 -13.66 -12.52
C ASP A 104 -8.56 -12.32 -11.85
N TRP A 105 -9.64 -11.66 -12.27
CA TRP A 105 -10.09 -10.38 -11.72
C TRP A 105 -10.35 -10.49 -10.22
N ASP A 106 -11.18 -11.45 -9.83
CA ASP A 106 -11.59 -11.67 -8.44
C ASP A 106 -10.40 -12.03 -7.57
N ARG A 107 -9.47 -12.85 -8.06
CA ARG A 107 -8.24 -13.20 -7.33
C ARG A 107 -7.37 -11.95 -7.08
N VAL A 108 -7.12 -11.13 -8.10
CA VAL A 108 -6.31 -9.91 -7.96
C VAL A 108 -6.99 -8.90 -7.03
N PHE A 109 -8.31 -8.71 -7.13
CA PHE A 109 -9.07 -7.84 -6.23
C PHE A 109 -9.15 -8.38 -4.80
N ALA A 110 -9.29 -9.69 -4.63
CA ALA A 110 -9.33 -10.35 -3.33
C ALA A 110 -8.07 -10.06 -2.50
N VAL A 111 -6.89 -10.11 -3.13
CA VAL A 111 -5.63 -9.82 -2.45
C VAL A 111 -5.37 -8.32 -2.39
N ASN A 112 -5.33 -7.64 -3.54
CA ASN A 112 -4.82 -6.26 -3.63
C ASN A 112 -5.78 -5.21 -3.11
N MET A 113 -7.08 -5.51 -3.07
CA MET A 113 -8.10 -4.54 -2.66
C MET A 113 -8.81 -4.97 -1.39
N ARG A 114 -9.49 -6.14 -1.41
CA ARG A 114 -10.16 -6.66 -0.22
C ARG A 114 -9.16 -6.88 0.91
N GLY A 115 -8.00 -7.48 0.63
CA GLY A 115 -6.98 -7.69 1.65
C GLY A 115 -6.41 -6.40 2.25
N VAL A 116 -6.19 -5.36 1.44
CA VAL A 116 -5.78 -4.04 1.94
C VAL A 116 -6.86 -3.44 2.84
N PHE A 117 -8.12 -3.47 2.42
CA PHE A 117 -9.25 -2.99 3.21
C PHE A 117 -9.37 -3.71 4.56
N LEU A 118 -9.30 -5.05 4.54
CA LEU A 118 -9.38 -5.86 5.75
C LEU A 118 -8.25 -5.51 6.73
N CYS A 119 -7.02 -5.44 6.23
CA CYS A 119 -5.86 -5.06 7.05
C CYS A 119 -6.01 -3.65 7.63
N TYR A 120 -6.41 -2.67 6.82
CA TYR A 120 -6.63 -1.29 7.26
C TYR A 120 -7.67 -1.23 8.40
N LYS A 121 -8.83 -1.86 8.18
CA LYS A 121 -9.94 -1.87 9.13
C LYS A 121 -9.54 -2.48 10.46
N GLU A 122 -8.91 -3.65 10.45
CA GLU A 122 -8.53 -4.34 11.69
C GLU A 122 -7.38 -3.65 12.43
N ALA A 123 -6.42 -3.06 11.72
CA ALA A 123 -5.39 -2.22 12.34
C ALA A 123 -5.99 -0.95 12.98
N ALA A 124 -6.89 -0.27 12.28
CA ALA A 124 -7.56 0.92 12.81
C ALA A 124 -8.36 0.61 14.09
N LYS A 125 -9.10 -0.52 14.13
CA LYS A 125 -9.79 -0.96 15.36
C LYS A 125 -8.83 -1.12 16.54
N ILE A 126 -7.66 -1.72 16.33
CA ILE A 126 -6.63 -1.89 17.37
C ILE A 126 -6.08 -0.53 17.81
N MET A 127 -5.69 0.32 16.86
CA MET A 127 -5.12 1.64 17.13
C MET A 127 -6.10 2.56 17.87
N ILE A 128 -7.39 2.55 17.49
CA ILE A 128 -8.46 3.28 18.17
C ILE A 128 -8.62 2.77 19.61
N LYS A 129 -8.64 1.45 19.81
CA LYS A 129 -8.74 0.85 21.15
C LYS A 129 -7.52 1.16 22.02
N GLN A 130 -6.33 1.24 21.45
CA GLN A 130 -5.10 1.63 22.15
C GLN A 130 -5.11 3.10 22.56
N GLY A 131 -5.77 3.98 21.80
CA GLY A 131 -5.86 5.42 22.10
C GLY A 131 -4.56 6.20 21.90
N THR A 132 -3.53 5.58 21.32
CA THR A 132 -2.21 6.18 21.07
C THR A 132 -2.05 6.72 19.64
N GLY A 133 -3.09 6.62 18.81
CA GLY A 133 -3.02 6.85 17.38
C GLY A 133 -2.31 5.72 16.62
N GLY A 134 -1.86 6.01 15.40
CA GLY A 134 -1.10 5.04 14.61
C GLY A 134 -0.83 5.48 13.18
N LYS A 135 -0.07 4.65 12.45
CA LYS A 135 0.24 4.89 11.03
C LYS A 135 -0.11 3.68 10.18
N ILE A 136 -0.87 3.88 9.12
CA ILE A 136 -1.24 2.84 8.16
C ILE A 136 -0.66 3.22 6.79
N ILE A 137 -0.04 2.26 6.14
CA ILE A 137 0.67 2.46 4.87
C ILE A 137 0.27 1.35 3.90
N GLY A 138 -0.32 1.71 2.76
CA GLY A 138 -0.65 0.76 1.69
C GLY A 138 0.37 0.73 0.57
N ALA A 139 0.59 -0.46 0.01
CA ALA A 139 1.29 -0.62 -1.26
C ALA A 139 0.37 -0.21 -2.42
N CYS A 140 0.63 0.96 -3.00
CA CYS A 140 0.03 1.36 -4.26
C CYS A 140 0.97 0.93 -5.43
N SER A 141 1.03 1.73 -6.48
CA SER A 141 1.94 1.58 -7.63
C SER A 141 1.85 2.86 -8.46
N ASN A 142 2.85 3.12 -9.30
CA ASN A 142 2.67 4.04 -10.43
C ASN A 142 1.44 3.65 -11.30
N ALA A 143 1.10 2.37 -11.37
CA ALA A 143 -0.11 1.87 -12.01
C ALA A 143 -1.42 2.41 -11.37
N GLY A 144 -1.37 2.91 -10.13
CA GLY A 144 -2.48 3.61 -9.45
C GLY A 144 -2.69 5.07 -9.88
N TYR A 145 -1.83 5.57 -10.78
CA TYR A 145 -1.92 6.89 -11.42
C TYR A 145 -1.96 6.77 -12.94
N ARG A 146 -1.19 5.84 -13.49
CA ARG A 146 -1.09 5.64 -14.93
C ARG A 146 -1.00 4.14 -15.24
N PRO A 147 -2.05 3.54 -15.83
CA PRO A 147 -2.00 2.15 -16.25
C PRO A 147 -1.05 1.99 -17.45
N THR A 148 -0.47 0.80 -17.58
CA THR A 148 0.19 0.34 -18.81
C THR A 148 -0.62 -0.82 -19.41
N PRO A 149 -0.42 -1.15 -20.70
CA PRO A 149 -0.97 -2.37 -21.27
C PRO A 149 -0.66 -3.60 -20.41
N THR A 150 -1.48 -4.63 -20.56
CA THR A 150 -1.40 -5.94 -19.90
C THR A 150 -1.55 -5.98 -18.38
N ILE A 151 -1.67 -4.85 -17.68
CA ILE A 151 -1.83 -4.83 -16.22
C ILE A 151 -3.15 -4.16 -15.80
N GLY A 152 -4.21 -4.33 -16.60
CA GLY A 152 -5.48 -3.62 -16.41
C GLY A 152 -6.15 -3.90 -15.06
N ALA A 153 -6.35 -5.18 -14.72
CA ALA A 153 -6.92 -5.58 -13.42
C ALA A 153 -6.05 -5.10 -12.25
N TYR A 154 -4.74 -5.30 -12.33
CA TYR A 154 -3.79 -4.82 -11.32
C TYR A 154 -3.89 -3.29 -11.14
N SER A 155 -3.87 -2.52 -12.23
CA SER A 155 -4.00 -1.06 -12.20
C SER A 155 -5.31 -0.63 -11.55
N ALA A 156 -6.43 -1.27 -11.90
CA ALA A 156 -7.73 -1.00 -11.27
C ALA A 156 -7.66 -1.19 -9.75
N THR A 157 -7.01 -2.25 -9.26
CA THR A 157 -6.83 -2.42 -7.80
C THR A 157 -5.99 -1.32 -7.17
N LYS A 158 -4.90 -0.87 -7.83
CA LYS A 158 -4.01 0.16 -7.27
C LYS A 158 -4.62 1.55 -7.27
N TRP A 159 -5.50 1.86 -8.25
CA TRP A 159 -6.37 3.03 -8.16
C TRP A 159 -7.30 2.97 -6.96
N SER A 160 -7.94 1.81 -6.73
CA SER A 160 -8.83 1.61 -5.60
C SER A 160 -8.13 1.71 -4.24
N VAL A 161 -6.89 1.21 -4.12
CA VAL A 161 -6.06 1.36 -2.91
C VAL A 161 -5.81 2.83 -2.58
N ARG A 162 -5.55 3.67 -3.60
CA ARG A 162 -5.38 5.12 -3.41
C ARG A 162 -6.68 5.77 -2.91
N GLY A 163 -7.82 5.47 -3.53
CA GLY A 163 -9.13 6.00 -3.10
C GLY A 163 -9.49 5.57 -1.67
N LEU A 164 -9.32 4.29 -1.34
CA LEU A 164 -9.52 3.77 0.01
C LEU A 164 -8.63 4.46 1.04
N THR A 165 -7.36 4.70 0.70
CA THR A 165 -6.40 5.35 1.59
C THR A 165 -6.84 6.77 1.92
N GLN A 166 -7.32 7.53 0.93
CA GLN A 166 -7.84 8.89 1.16
C GLN A 166 -9.08 8.89 2.05
N ALA A 167 -10.03 7.98 1.79
CA ALA A 167 -11.22 7.85 2.63
C ALA A 167 -10.86 7.49 4.08
N ALA A 168 -9.99 6.49 4.28
CA ALA A 168 -9.54 6.07 5.59
C ALA A 168 -8.76 7.16 6.34
N ALA A 169 -7.94 7.97 5.64
CA ALA A 169 -7.24 9.10 6.23
C ALA A 169 -8.20 10.15 6.80
N ILE A 170 -9.29 10.44 6.07
CA ILE A 170 -10.32 11.38 6.50
C ILE A 170 -11.11 10.81 7.69
N GLU A 171 -11.57 9.56 7.57
CA GLU A 171 -12.40 8.93 8.60
C GLU A 171 -11.66 8.70 9.92
N TRP A 172 -10.35 8.43 9.88
CA TRP A 172 -9.59 8.03 11.07
C TRP A 172 -8.70 9.12 11.65
N ALA A 173 -8.65 10.31 11.03
CA ALA A 173 -7.96 11.48 11.58
C ALA A 173 -8.40 11.85 13.02
N PRO A 174 -9.70 11.79 13.40
CA PRO A 174 -10.12 12.08 14.78
C PRO A 174 -9.50 11.17 15.84
N TYR A 175 -8.99 9.99 15.45
CA TYR A 175 -8.33 9.03 16.33
C TYR A 175 -6.80 9.13 16.29
N ASN A 176 -6.25 10.21 15.70
CA ASN A 176 -4.81 10.40 15.50
C ASN A 176 -4.16 9.27 14.68
N ILE A 177 -4.88 8.74 13.68
CA ILE A 177 -4.38 7.72 12.76
C ILE A 177 -4.12 8.37 11.41
N THR A 178 -2.89 8.27 10.92
CA THR A 178 -2.53 8.71 9.56
C THR A 178 -2.57 7.53 8.60
N VAL A 179 -3.13 7.70 7.40
CA VAL A 179 -3.19 6.66 6.37
C VAL A 179 -2.58 7.19 5.08
N ASN A 180 -1.54 6.51 4.57
CA ASN A 180 -0.78 6.93 3.39
C ASN A 180 -0.51 5.72 2.47
N THR A 181 0.01 5.98 1.26
CA THR A 181 0.54 4.93 0.38
C THR A 181 1.91 5.30 -0.16
N TYR A 182 2.71 4.29 -0.48
CA TYR A 182 3.87 4.45 -1.36
C TYR A 182 3.55 3.88 -2.75
N CYS A 183 4.14 4.48 -3.78
CA CYS A 183 3.78 4.23 -5.17
C CYS A 183 5.04 3.89 -5.98
N PRO A 184 5.48 2.62 -5.99
CA PRO A 184 6.69 2.23 -6.69
C PRO A 184 6.49 2.20 -8.20
N GLY A 185 7.57 2.49 -8.93
CA GLY A 185 7.72 2.09 -10.34
C GLY A 185 7.97 0.59 -10.48
N ILE A 186 8.56 0.16 -11.60
CA ILE A 186 9.06 -1.22 -11.70
C ILE A 186 10.22 -1.40 -10.72
N THR A 187 10.15 -2.46 -9.92
CA THR A 187 11.13 -2.79 -8.88
C THR A 187 11.59 -4.23 -9.07
N MET A 188 12.88 -4.49 -8.88
CA MET A 188 13.49 -5.83 -9.00
C MET A 188 12.94 -6.78 -7.93
N THR A 189 11.82 -7.42 -8.26
CA THR A 189 11.07 -8.36 -7.42
C THR A 189 10.45 -9.41 -8.33
N SER A 190 10.02 -10.54 -7.80
CA SER A 190 9.32 -11.56 -8.60
C SER A 190 8.07 -11.00 -9.29
N LEU A 191 7.32 -10.10 -8.64
CA LEU A 191 6.19 -9.42 -9.27
C LEU A 191 6.66 -8.51 -10.42
N GLY A 192 7.69 -7.69 -10.19
CA GLY A 192 8.26 -6.84 -11.23
C GLY A 192 8.74 -7.64 -12.46
N GLU A 193 9.37 -8.79 -12.23
CA GLU A 193 9.79 -9.72 -13.30
C GLU A 193 8.58 -10.23 -14.09
N THR A 194 7.52 -10.70 -13.43
CA THR A 194 6.27 -11.13 -14.09
C THR A 194 5.66 -10.03 -14.97
N LEU A 195 5.64 -8.79 -14.48
CA LEU A 195 5.09 -7.66 -15.24
C LEU A 195 5.97 -7.31 -16.45
N LEU A 196 7.30 -7.33 -16.30
CA LEU A 196 8.24 -7.10 -17.40
C LEU A 196 8.13 -8.19 -18.48
N GLU A 197 8.05 -9.46 -18.08
CA GLU A 197 7.92 -10.60 -18.99
C GLU A 197 6.64 -10.51 -19.82
N GLY A 198 5.52 -10.21 -19.16
CA GLY A 198 4.26 -10.10 -19.87
C GLY A 198 4.18 -8.87 -20.79
N LEU A 199 4.83 -7.77 -20.43
CA LEU A 199 4.95 -6.61 -21.32
C LEU A 199 5.87 -6.89 -22.52
N ALA A 200 6.97 -7.64 -22.30
CA ALA A 200 7.85 -8.11 -23.37
C ALA A 200 7.10 -8.99 -24.38
N ASN A 201 6.32 -9.95 -23.89
CA ASN A 201 5.48 -10.80 -24.72
C ASN A 201 4.46 -9.98 -25.54
N PHE A 202 3.83 -8.97 -24.93
CA PHE A 202 2.87 -8.11 -25.62
C PHE A 202 3.50 -7.28 -26.75
N HIS A 203 4.72 -6.79 -26.56
CA HIS A 203 5.44 -6.00 -27.57
C HIS A 203 6.23 -6.85 -28.57
N GLY A 204 6.25 -8.18 -28.42
CA GLY A 204 7.12 -9.06 -29.22
C GLY A 204 8.61 -8.74 -29.05
N LYS A 205 8.99 -8.31 -27.84
CA LYS A 205 10.36 -7.92 -27.46
C LYS A 205 10.94 -8.91 -26.46
N THR A 206 12.25 -8.83 -26.22
CA THR A 206 12.86 -9.54 -25.08
C THR A 206 12.59 -8.77 -23.77
N LYS A 207 12.73 -9.46 -22.63
CA LYS A 207 12.66 -8.83 -21.32
C LYS A 207 13.71 -7.74 -21.15
N ASP A 208 14.91 -7.95 -21.70
CA ASP A 208 16.02 -6.99 -21.60
C ASP A 208 15.70 -5.71 -22.39
N ASP A 209 15.13 -5.83 -23.60
CA ASP A 209 14.72 -4.67 -24.39
C ASP A 209 13.68 -3.82 -23.66
N VAL A 210 12.64 -4.46 -23.08
CA VAL A 210 11.60 -3.75 -22.31
C VAL A 210 12.17 -3.15 -21.02
N THR A 211 13.10 -3.84 -20.37
CA THR A 211 13.79 -3.32 -19.19
C THR A 211 14.61 -2.09 -19.56
N GLU A 212 15.33 -2.10 -20.69
CA GLU A 212 16.08 -0.95 -21.18
C GLU A 212 15.16 0.22 -21.55
N ASP A 213 13.99 -0.05 -22.15
CA ASP A 213 12.97 0.97 -22.42
C ASP A 213 12.49 1.64 -21.11
N PHE A 214 12.24 0.85 -20.06
CA PHE A 214 11.88 1.39 -18.73
C PHE A 214 13.02 2.19 -18.11
N VAL A 215 14.26 1.73 -18.24
CA VAL A 215 15.46 2.44 -17.76
C VAL A 215 15.58 3.79 -18.45
N LYS A 216 15.48 3.84 -19.79
CA LYS A 216 15.52 5.06 -20.59
C LYS A 216 14.38 6.03 -20.25
N ALA A 217 13.19 5.48 -19.97
CA ALA A 217 12.04 6.28 -19.58
C ALA A 217 12.09 6.76 -18.12
N THR A 218 12.94 6.17 -17.28
CA THR A 218 13.06 6.51 -15.86
C THR A 218 14.09 7.62 -15.67
N PRO A 219 13.73 8.77 -15.07
CA PRO A 219 14.68 9.89 -14.91
C PRO A 219 15.96 9.55 -14.15
N LEU A 220 15.92 8.57 -13.24
CA LEU A 220 17.09 8.08 -12.50
C LEU A 220 17.94 7.08 -13.30
N GLY A 221 17.52 6.70 -14.51
CA GLY A 221 18.29 5.82 -15.40
C GLY A 221 18.51 4.41 -14.87
N ARG A 222 17.62 3.89 -14.02
CA ARG A 222 17.70 2.52 -13.48
C ARG A 222 16.33 2.00 -13.04
N ILE A 223 16.22 0.67 -12.91
CA ILE A 223 15.10 0.01 -12.23
C ILE A 223 15.18 0.25 -10.71
N GLY A 224 14.03 0.28 -10.04
CA GLY A 224 13.96 0.42 -8.60
C GLY A 224 14.47 -0.83 -7.88
N ASP A 225 15.11 -0.63 -6.73
CA ASP A 225 15.47 -1.67 -5.79
C ASP A 225 14.46 -1.69 -4.62
N PRO A 226 14.11 -2.85 -4.05
CA PRO A 226 13.28 -2.91 -2.84
C PRO A 226 13.73 -1.96 -1.71
N ASP A 227 15.04 -1.75 -1.55
CA ASP A 227 15.59 -0.84 -0.54
C ASP A 227 15.26 0.63 -0.83
N ASP A 228 15.06 1.04 -2.09
CA ASP A 228 14.61 2.40 -2.43
C ASP A 228 13.25 2.70 -1.79
N VAL A 229 12.35 1.71 -1.78
CA VAL A 229 11.02 1.83 -1.17
C VAL A 229 11.12 1.74 0.35
N ALA A 230 11.94 0.82 0.86
CA ALA A 230 12.16 0.66 2.30
C ALA A 230 12.73 1.94 2.95
N ASN A 231 13.59 2.66 2.24
CA ASN A 231 14.15 3.92 2.69
C ASN A 231 13.07 5.00 2.96
N LEU A 232 11.94 4.97 2.26
CA LEU A 232 10.82 5.90 2.47
C LEU A 232 10.07 5.62 3.75
N ALA A 233 9.99 4.34 4.13
CA ALA A 233 9.35 3.91 5.37
C ALA A 233 10.10 4.46 6.61
N LYS A 234 11.33 4.96 6.48
CA LYS A 234 12.06 5.64 7.57
C LYS A 234 11.29 6.82 8.17
N ASN A 235 10.61 7.60 7.32
CA ASN A 235 9.90 8.81 7.74
C ASN A 235 8.62 8.52 8.53
N THR A 236 8.34 7.25 8.82
CA THR A 236 7.27 6.82 9.72
C THR A 236 7.67 6.88 11.20
N THR A 237 8.91 7.34 11.49
CA THR A 237 9.43 7.56 12.84
C THR A 237 9.06 8.98 13.36
N PRO A 238 8.49 9.12 14.59
CA PRO A 238 8.01 10.38 15.18
C PRO A 238 9.09 11.45 15.38
N ASN A 239 10.37 11.07 15.39
CA ASN A 239 11.46 12.04 15.62
C ASN A 239 11.87 12.82 14.36
N SER A 240 11.12 12.71 13.25
CA SER A 240 11.23 13.71 12.20
C SER A 240 10.47 14.97 12.67
N HIS A 241 11.18 16.08 12.80
CA HIS A 241 10.72 17.36 13.37
C HIS A 241 9.57 18.08 12.60
N THR A 242 8.68 17.33 11.95
CA THR A 242 7.45 17.83 11.33
C THR A 242 6.20 17.57 12.18
N ASP A 243 6.33 16.91 13.35
CA ASP A 243 5.24 16.71 14.32
C ASP A 243 4.97 17.98 15.17
N SER A 244 4.95 19.15 14.52
CA SER A 244 4.39 20.36 15.12
C SER A 244 2.88 20.29 14.93
N THR A 245 2.13 20.23 16.03
CA THR A 245 0.65 20.24 16.08
C THR A 245 0.03 21.54 15.57
N SER A 246 0.82 22.44 15.01
CA SER A 246 0.42 23.64 14.26
C SER A 246 0.51 23.48 12.73
N ASP A 247 1.12 22.38 12.24
CA ASP A 247 1.23 22.08 10.81
C ASP A 247 0.32 20.89 10.47
N ASN A 248 -0.90 21.16 10.03
CA ASN A 248 -1.94 20.20 9.62
C ASN A 248 -1.57 19.32 8.39
N ASN A 249 -0.31 18.96 8.17
CA ASN A 249 0.15 18.20 7.02
C ASN A 249 0.17 16.69 7.32
N ILE A 250 -1.01 16.07 7.41
CA ILE A 250 -1.19 14.63 7.73
C ILE A 250 -1.11 13.68 6.50
N ILE A 251 -0.81 14.16 5.29
CA ILE A 251 -0.74 13.30 4.09
C ILE A 251 0.61 13.50 3.39
N THR A 252 1.58 12.65 3.71
CA THR A 252 2.87 12.59 3.00
C THR A 252 2.80 11.46 1.99
N TRP A 253 2.41 11.78 0.76
CA TRP A 253 2.60 10.89 -0.39
C TRP A 253 4.11 10.74 -0.63
N ILE A 254 4.61 9.51 -0.62
CA ILE A 254 5.98 9.25 -1.08
C ILE A 254 5.90 8.43 -2.35
N ILE A 255 5.92 9.13 -3.49
CA ILE A 255 6.06 8.54 -4.82
C ILE A 255 7.55 8.21 -5.01
N VAL A 256 7.88 6.93 -5.15
CA VAL A 256 9.20 6.49 -5.66
C VAL A 256 8.99 5.79 -6.98
N GLY A 257 8.83 6.61 -8.01
CA GLY A 257 8.56 6.11 -9.34
C GLY A 257 7.89 7.16 -10.22
N ASN A 258 8.61 7.54 -11.26
CA ASN A 258 8.19 8.22 -12.49
C ASN A 258 6.72 8.69 -12.58
N ILE A 259 6.47 9.99 -12.37
CA ILE A 259 5.40 10.67 -13.13
C ILE A 259 6.02 10.98 -14.49
N GLN A 260 5.72 10.12 -15.46
CA GLN A 260 6.08 10.35 -16.84
C GLN A 260 5.37 11.63 -17.30
N SER A 261 6.12 12.70 -17.57
CA SER A 261 5.64 13.89 -18.28
C SER A 261 5.40 13.53 -19.76
N GLY A 262 4.42 12.67 -20.00
CA GLY A 262 4.00 12.25 -21.33
C GLY A 262 2.49 12.40 -21.40
N CYS A 263 2.02 13.51 -21.97
CA CYS A 263 0.62 13.82 -22.16
C CYS A 263 -0.11 12.66 -22.86
N CYS A 264 -1.19 12.15 -22.25
CA CYS A 264 -2.16 11.33 -22.98
C CYS A 264 -2.78 12.20 -24.08
N ARG A 265 -2.40 11.96 -25.33
CA ARG A 265 -3.05 12.54 -26.51
C ARG A 265 -4.16 11.60 -26.97
N VAL A 266 -5.38 12.12 -27.06
CA VAL A 266 -6.47 11.52 -27.82
C VAL A 266 -6.79 12.51 -28.95
N GLY A 267 -6.31 12.20 -30.16
CA GLY A 267 -6.28 13.17 -31.26
C GLY A 267 -5.34 14.35 -30.98
N ASP A 268 -5.64 15.53 -31.54
CA ASP A 268 -4.80 16.74 -31.42
C ASP A 268 -4.93 17.47 -30.07
N ARG A 269 -5.70 16.93 -29.11
CA ARG A 269 -5.89 17.55 -27.79
C ARG A 269 -5.15 16.79 -26.69
N CYS A 270 -4.33 17.55 -25.97
CA CYS A 270 -3.57 17.11 -24.81
C CYS A 270 -4.43 17.29 -23.54
N LEU A 271 -4.71 16.20 -22.81
CA LEU A 271 -5.56 16.23 -21.60
C LEU A 271 -4.79 16.58 -20.31
N ILE A 272 -3.46 16.68 -20.35
CA ILE A 272 -2.62 16.97 -19.17
C ILE A 272 -1.46 17.88 -19.60
N MET A 273 -1.37 19.07 -19.02
CA MET A 273 -0.38 20.08 -19.40
C MET A 273 1.07 19.59 -19.15
N PRO A 274 2.00 19.78 -20.11
CA PRO A 274 3.39 19.40 -19.96
C PRO A 274 4.15 20.43 -19.11
N ASN A 275 5.21 19.99 -18.42
CA ASN A 275 6.25 20.78 -17.74
C ASN A 275 6.06 21.15 -16.25
N ARG A 276 5.71 20.18 -15.39
CA ARG A 276 6.15 20.25 -13.98
C ARG A 276 6.56 18.87 -13.48
N THR A 277 7.73 18.78 -12.86
CA THR A 277 8.07 17.69 -11.95
C THR A 277 7.07 17.74 -10.80
N PHE A 278 6.05 16.89 -10.83
CA PHE A 278 5.08 16.82 -9.74
C PHE A 278 5.70 16.00 -8.60
N VAL A 279 6.19 16.69 -7.57
CA VAL A 279 5.96 16.19 -6.22
C VAL A 279 4.52 16.61 -5.93
N GLU A 280 3.56 15.74 -6.21
CA GLU A 280 2.18 16.01 -5.80
C GLU A 280 2.11 15.75 -4.28
N VAL A 281 2.45 16.77 -3.50
CA VAL A 281 1.91 16.92 -2.15
C VAL A 281 0.49 17.46 -2.36
N THR A 282 -0.46 16.59 -2.67
CA THR A 282 -1.86 16.98 -2.63
C THR A 282 -2.21 17.19 -1.15
N ASN A 283 -2.08 18.43 -0.69
CA ASN A 283 -2.52 18.84 0.63
C ASN A 283 -4.05 19.02 0.56
N ILE A 284 -4.79 17.92 0.65
CA ILE A 284 -6.26 17.91 0.54
C ILE A 284 -6.92 18.65 1.73
N TYR A 285 -6.13 19.13 2.70
CA TYR A 285 -6.64 19.91 3.83
C TYR A 285 -7.29 21.24 3.42
N ASP A 286 -6.83 21.90 2.35
CA ASP A 286 -7.41 23.19 1.94
C ASP A 286 -8.84 23.04 1.37
N ASP A 287 -9.18 21.88 0.79
CA ASP A 287 -10.51 21.61 0.21
C ASP A 287 -11.48 20.87 1.17
N LEU A 288 -10.98 20.26 2.26
CA LEU A 288 -11.78 19.36 3.13
C LEU A 288 -12.25 19.96 4.47
N ILE A 289 -11.79 21.15 4.86
CA ILE A 289 -12.26 21.84 6.08
C ILE A 289 -13.81 21.91 6.17
N PRO A 290 -14.56 22.15 5.08
CA PRO A 290 -16.03 22.15 5.13
C PRO A 290 -16.64 20.77 5.41
N LEU A 291 -16.03 19.68 4.92
CA LEU A 291 -16.55 18.31 5.02
C LEU A 291 -16.29 17.67 6.39
N LEU A 292 -15.13 17.96 7.01
CA LEU A 292 -14.81 17.52 8.38
C LEU A 292 -15.81 18.07 9.42
N ARG A 293 -16.33 19.29 9.21
CA ARG A 293 -17.38 19.86 10.09
C ARG A 293 -18.72 19.11 10.00
N LEU A 294 -19.05 18.51 8.87
CA LEU A 294 -20.27 17.72 8.70
C LEU A 294 -20.15 16.36 9.40
N TYR A 295 -18.99 15.69 9.30
CA TYR A 295 -18.77 14.35 9.88
C TYR A 295 -18.71 14.32 11.41
N LEU A 296 -18.16 15.37 12.04
CA LEU A 296 -18.03 15.47 13.51
C LEU A 296 -19.35 15.68 14.26
N THR A 297 -20.49 15.78 13.57
CA THR A 297 -21.82 15.96 14.19
C THR A 297 -22.62 14.66 14.32
N ARG A 298 -22.10 13.53 13.87
CA ARG A 298 -22.81 12.25 13.92
C ARG A 298 -22.43 11.48 15.19
N ASP A 299 -23.31 11.50 16.19
CA ASP A 299 -23.23 10.63 17.38
C ASP A 299 -23.20 9.15 16.94
N ILE A 300 -22.11 8.46 17.26
CA ILE A 300 -21.96 7.01 17.05
C ILE A 300 -22.67 6.31 18.22
N GLY A 301 -24.00 6.25 18.13
CA GLY A 301 -24.85 5.83 19.24
C GLY A 301 -26.08 5.02 18.87
N THR A 302 -26.16 4.36 17.71
CA THR A 302 -27.19 3.34 17.43
C THR A 302 -26.74 2.38 16.32
N SER A 303 -26.73 1.08 16.62
CA SER A 303 -26.65 0.00 15.62
C SER A 303 -28.00 -0.12 14.89
N PRO A 304 -28.08 -0.08 13.55
CA PRO A 304 -29.25 -0.54 12.84
C PRO A 304 -29.11 -2.06 12.60
N SER A 305 -29.90 -2.83 13.33
CA SER A 305 -30.31 -4.18 12.93
C SER A 305 -31.21 -4.11 11.69
N ASP A 306 -31.00 -5.06 10.77
CA ASP A 306 -31.80 -5.38 9.59
C ASP A 306 -31.86 -4.37 8.43
N SER A 307 -31.27 -4.76 7.29
CA SER A 307 -31.91 -4.56 5.97
C SER A 307 -31.26 -5.44 4.90
N SER A 308 -31.88 -6.60 4.64
CA SER A 308 -31.76 -7.35 3.39
C SER A 308 -32.54 -6.64 2.28
N SER A 309 -31.95 -5.63 1.66
CA SER A 309 -32.29 -5.20 0.29
C SER A 309 -31.22 -4.26 -0.23
N LEU A 310 -30.29 -4.78 -1.04
CA LEU A 310 -29.41 -3.94 -1.85
C LEU A 310 -30.24 -3.39 -3.01
N GLY A 311 -30.89 -2.25 -2.78
CA GLY A 311 -31.43 -1.42 -3.85
C GLY A 311 -30.28 -0.91 -4.71
N VAL A 312 -30.38 -1.09 -6.03
CA VAL A 312 -29.49 -0.42 -6.98
C VAL A 312 -29.79 1.08 -6.90
N PHE A 313 -28.90 1.86 -6.31
CA PHE A 313 -28.98 3.31 -6.40
C PHE A 313 -28.41 3.75 -7.75
N HIS A 314 -29.17 4.57 -8.48
CA HIS A 314 -28.66 5.22 -9.70
C HIS A 314 -27.67 6.32 -9.29
N LEU A 315 -26.46 6.25 -9.85
CA LEU A 315 -25.41 7.28 -9.71
C LEU A 315 -25.81 8.59 -10.39
#